data_AF-A0A0K2ZZY2-F1
#
_entry.id   AF-A0A0K2ZZY2-F1
#
_cell.length_a   1.000
_cell.length_b   1.000
_cell.length_c   1.000
_cell.angle_alpha   90.00
_cell.angle_beta   90.00
_cell.angle_gamma   90.00
#
_symmetry.space_group_name_H-M   'P 1'
#
loop_
_entity.id
_entity.type
_entity.pdbx_description
1 polymer ?
#
loop_
_entity_poly.entity_id
_entity_poly.type
_entity_poly.pdbx_seq_one_letter_code
_entity_poly.pdbx_strand_id
1 'polypeptide(L)'
;MSDSISSILSQIRSYQSQVGQAAPAQVADAGRSNAIEGLTGTQGTQGPSFSDTLRSAISAVNETQQKAGDLAKAFEMGDPNAGLAKVMMAAQQSQVAFRATVEVRNRLVQAYQDVMNMPL
;
A
#
# COMPACT_ATOMS: atom_id res chain seq x y z
N MET A 1 -13.09 -0.31 -45.16
CA MET A 1 -13.32 -0.23 -43.69
C MET A 1 -13.33 -1.61 -43.01
N SER A 2 -13.25 -2.71 -43.78
CA SER A 2 -13.31 -4.10 -43.30
C SER A 2 -11.93 -4.73 -43.06
N ASP A 3 -10.89 -4.27 -43.75
CA ASP A 3 -9.52 -4.80 -43.69
C ASP A 3 -8.84 -4.56 -42.33
N SER A 4 -9.16 -3.44 -41.68
CA SER A 4 -8.60 -3.06 -40.38
C SER A 4 -9.04 -4.01 -39.25
N ILE A 5 -10.22 -4.62 -39.37
CA ILE A 5 -10.75 -5.58 -38.40
C ILE A 5 -9.97 -6.90 -38.51
N SER A 6 -9.64 -7.34 -39.72
CA SER A 6 -8.84 -8.54 -39.97
C SER A 6 -7.40 -8.38 -39.44
N SER A 7 -6.82 -7.19 -39.58
CA SER A 7 -5.47 -6.87 -39.07
C SER A 7 -5.39 -6.83 -37.54
N ILE A 8 -6.43 -6.36 -36.86
CA ILE A 8 -6.47 -6.36 -35.39
C ILE A 8 -6.70 -7.78 -34.86
N LEU A 9 -7.50 -8.59 -35.55
CA LEU A 9 -7.73 -9.99 -35.18
C LEU A 9 -6.50 -10.88 -35.42
N SER A 10 -5.66 -10.59 -36.43
CA SER A 10 -4.38 -11.28 -36.61
C SER A 10 -3.34 -10.86 -35.57
N GLN A 11 -3.35 -9.58 -35.16
CA GLN A 11 -2.46 -9.06 -34.12
C GLN A 11 -2.80 -9.56 -32.70
N ILE A 12 -4.08 -9.78 -32.40
CA ILE A 12 -4.49 -10.41 -31.14
C ILE A 12 -4.07 -11.89 -31.12
N ARG A 13 -4.12 -12.58 -32.27
CA ARG A 13 -3.74 -14.00 -32.36
C ARG A 13 -2.23 -14.22 -32.17
N SER A 14 -1.39 -13.32 -32.69
CA SER A 14 0.06 -13.41 -32.47
C SER A 14 0.44 -13.12 -31.02
N TYR A 15 -0.33 -12.27 -30.33
CA TYR A 15 -0.12 -11.99 -28.90
C TYR A 15 -0.49 -13.18 -28.00
N GLN A 16 -1.54 -13.93 -28.35
CA GLN A 16 -1.93 -15.13 -27.60
C GLN A 16 -0.93 -16.29 -27.75
N SER A 17 -0.26 -16.43 -28.90
CA SER A 17 0.76 -17.47 -29.10
C SER A 17 2.04 -17.24 -28.30
N GLN A 18 2.27 -16.03 -27.77
CA GLN A 18 3.46 -15.72 -26.96
C GLN A 18 3.29 -16.09 -25.47
N VAL A 19 2.05 -16.33 -25.03
CA VAL A 19 1.73 -16.68 -23.63
C VAL A 19 1.65 -18.20 -23.41
N GLY A 20 1.76 -19.00 -24.48
CA GLY A 20 1.60 -20.46 -24.45
C GLY A 20 2.89 -21.29 -24.44
N GLN A 21 4.07 -20.68 -24.41
CA GLN A 21 5.36 -21.39 -24.38
C GLN A 21 6.25 -20.90 -23.25
N ALA A 22 5.83 -21.21 -22.01
CA ALA A 22 6.72 -21.25 -20.85
C ALA A 22 6.64 -22.66 -20.27
N ALA A 23 7.67 -23.46 -20.52
CA ALA A 23 7.81 -24.84 -20.06
C ALA A 23 7.91 -24.93 -18.52
N PRO A 24 7.52 -26.07 -17.92
CA PRO A 24 7.56 -26.28 -16.48
C PRO A 24 8.99 -26.53 -16.00
N ALA A 25 9.52 -25.63 -15.18
CA ALA A 25 10.75 -25.86 -14.42
C ALA A 25 10.47 -26.85 -13.29
N GLN A 26 11.12 -28.00 -13.38
CA GLN A 26 11.12 -29.09 -12.40
C GLN A 26 11.68 -28.57 -11.06
N VAL A 27 10.81 -28.46 -10.06
CA VAL A 27 11.20 -28.26 -8.66
C VAL A 27 11.62 -29.62 -8.11
N ALA A 28 12.93 -29.85 -8.07
CA ALA A 28 13.54 -30.96 -7.35
C ALA A 28 13.27 -30.78 -5.85
N ASP A 29 12.52 -31.74 -5.30
CA ASP A 29 12.35 -31.98 -3.88
C ASP A 29 13.70 -32.45 -3.31
N ALA A 30 14.46 -31.51 -2.76
CA ALA A 30 15.63 -31.80 -1.96
C ALA A 30 15.59 -30.92 -0.70
N GLY A 31 15.31 -31.56 0.44
CA GLY A 31 15.74 -31.05 1.74
C GLY A 31 14.77 -30.17 2.51
N ARG A 32 13.50 -30.59 2.67
CA ARG A 32 12.66 -30.14 3.79
C ARG A 32 13.06 -30.84 5.09
N SER A 33 14.28 -30.61 5.55
CA SER A 33 14.72 -31.07 6.87
C SER A 33 16.00 -30.34 7.29
N ASN A 34 15.96 -29.02 7.47
CA ASN A 34 16.73 -28.34 8.52
C ASN A 34 16.41 -26.85 8.79
N ALA A 35 15.36 -26.25 8.23
CA ALA A 35 15.14 -24.80 8.34
C ALA A 35 14.50 -24.34 9.69
N ILE A 36 14.39 -25.22 10.68
CA ILE A 36 13.81 -24.88 12.01
C ILE A 36 14.89 -24.67 13.09
N GLU A 37 16.18 -24.77 12.76
CA GLU A 37 17.29 -24.67 13.71
C GLU A 37 18.01 -23.30 13.65
N GLY A 38 17.28 -22.24 13.31
CA GLY A 38 17.82 -20.87 13.22
C GLY A 38 17.06 -19.80 14.01
N LEU A 39 15.96 -20.15 14.68
CA LEU A 39 15.09 -19.19 15.38
C LEU A 39 15.44 -19.01 16.87
N THR A 40 16.54 -19.60 17.36
CA THR A 40 17.06 -19.38 18.72
C THR A 40 18.20 -18.35 18.80
N GLY A 41 18.45 -17.60 17.72
CA GLY A 41 19.39 -16.48 17.72
C GLY A 41 18.70 -15.15 18.04
N THR A 42 18.78 -14.72 19.29
CA THR A 42 18.44 -13.37 19.77
C THR A 42 19.31 -12.31 19.10
N GLN A 43 18.95 -11.92 17.88
CA GLN A 43 19.52 -10.74 17.23
C GLN A 43 18.42 -9.71 17.09
N GLY A 44 18.37 -8.82 18.08
CA GLY A 44 17.46 -7.69 18.12
C GLY A 44 17.75 -6.73 16.97
N THR A 45 17.15 -6.97 15.82
CA THR A 45 16.83 -5.91 14.89
C THR A 45 15.70 -5.10 15.52
N GLN A 46 16.08 -4.11 16.33
CA GLN A 46 15.17 -3.03 16.70
C GLN A 46 14.82 -2.28 15.41
N GLY A 47 13.81 -2.79 14.69
CA GLY A 47 13.04 -1.97 13.77
C GLY A 47 12.51 -0.75 14.52
N PRO A 48 12.14 0.33 13.81
CA PRO A 48 11.62 1.53 14.44
C PRO A 48 10.53 1.13 15.45
N SER A 49 10.65 1.63 16.69
CA SER A 49 9.71 1.22 17.73
C SER A 49 8.29 1.58 17.30
N PHE A 50 7.30 0.88 17.82
CA PHE A 50 5.90 1.21 17.55
C PHE A 50 5.61 2.69 17.86
N SER A 51 6.23 3.23 18.92
CA SER A 51 6.16 4.64 19.29
C SER A 51 6.77 5.56 18.22
N ASP A 52 7.89 5.19 17.60
CA ASP A 52 8.50 5.95 16.50
C ASP A 52 7.61 5.95 15.26
N THR A 53 7.01 4.80 14.95
CA THR A 53 6.06 4.65 13.84
C THR A 53 4.81 5.51 14.06
N LEU A 54 4.26 5.49 15.28
CA LEU A 54 3.11 6.31 15.66
C LEU A 54 3.44 7.80 15.59
N ARG A 55 4.63 8.20 16.05
CA ARG A 55 5.08 9.60 16.01
C ARG A 55 5.26 10.06 14.56
N SER A 56 5.82 9.22 13.70
CA SER A 56 5.95 9.48 12.27
C SER A 56 4.58 9.60 11.59
N ALA A 57 3.61 8.77 11.97
CA ALA A 57 2.24 8.85 11.43
C ALA A 57 1.55 10.16 11.81
N ILE A 58 1.68 10.62 13.06
CA ILE A 58 1.13 11.89 13.52
C ILE A 58 1.77 13.08 12.77
N SER A 59 3.09 13.06 12.59
CA SER A 59 3.80 14.09 11.81
C SER A 59 3.32 14.12 10.35
N ALA A 60 3.14 12.96 9.72
CA ALA A 60 2.66 12.86 8.34
C ALA A 60 1.23 13.43 8.17
N VAL A 61 0.36 13.27 9.16
CA VAL A 61 -0.99 13.87 9.15
C VAL A 61 -0.91 15.39 9.21
N ASN A 62 -0.05 15.94 10.08
CA ASN A 62 0.14 17.39 10.18
C ASN A 62 0.65 17.98 8.86
N GLU A 63 1.63 17.33 8.25
CA GLU A 63 2.21 17.73 6.96
C GLU A 63 1.17 17.69 5.83
N THR A 64 0.33 16.65 5.82
CA THR A 64 -0.78 16.52 4.86
C THR A 64 -1.82 17.62 5.03
N GLN A 65 -2.16 17.99 6.28
CA GLN A 65 -3.07 19.10 6.57
C GLN A 65 -2.53 20.45 6.08
N GLN A 66 -1.25 20.75 6.33
CA GLN A 66 -0.63 22.00 5.87
C GLN A 66 -0.66 22.08 4.34
N LYS A 67 -0.25 20.99 3.68
CA LYS A 67 -0.22 20.91 2.21
C LYS A 67 -1.60 21.06 1.57
N ALA A 68 -2.64 20.53 2.23
CA ALA A 68 -4.03 20.73 1.79
C ALA A 68 -4.47 22.20 1.93
N GLY A 69 -4.09 22.87 3.01
CA GLY A 69 -4.34 24.31 3.21
C GLY A 69 -3.65 25.17 2.15
N ASP A 70 -2.39 24.86 1.84
CA ASP A 70 -1.63 25.57 0.79
C ASP A 70 -2.26 25.38 -0.60
N LEU A 71 -2.70 24.16 -0.92
CA LEU A 71 -3.37 23.86 -2.18
C LEU A 71 -4.74 24.54 -2.28
N ALA A 72 -5.52 24.58 -1.19
CA ALA A 72 -6.80 25.29 -1.16
C ALA A 72 -6.61 26.80 -1.39
N LYS A 73 -5.58 27.38 -0.76
CA LYS A 73 -5.22 28.78 -0.94
C LYS A 73 -4.75 29.06 -2.38
N ALA A 74 -3.95 28.18 -2.97
CA ALA A 74 -3.52 28.27 -4.36
C ALA A 74 -4.71 28.17 -5.35
N PHE A 75 -5.70 27.34 -5.04
CA PHE A 75 -6.93 27.21 -5.82
C PHE A 75 -7.81 28.47 -5.74
N GLU A 76 -8.00 29.05 -4.55
CA GLU A 76 -8.69 30.35 -4.40
C GLU A 76 -7.97 31.48 -5.16
N MET A 77 -6.64 31.39 -5.31
CA MET A 77 -5.84 32.31 -6.12
C MET A 77 -5.92 32.06 -7.63
N GLY A 78 -6.68 31.05 -8.07
CA GLY A 78 -6.94 30.80 -9.49
C GLY A 78 -5.88 29.94 -10.20
N ASP A 79 -5.11 29.12 -9.49
CA ASP A 79 -4.09 28.24 -10.08
C ASP A 79 -4.72 27.16 -10.99
N PRO A 80 -4.46 27.17 -12.31
CA PRO A 80 -5.00 26.20 -13.26
C PRO A 80 -4.47 24.77 -13.06
N ASN A 81 -3.43 24.56 -12.24
CA ASN A 81 -2.89 23.24 -11.91
C ASN A 81 -3.67 22.48 -10.81
N ALA A 82 -4.59 23.16 -10.13
CA ALA A 82 -5.51 22.59 -9.14
C ALA A 82 -6.86 22.23 -9.78
N GLY A 83 -6.82 21.52 -10.91
CA GLY A 83 -8.02 21.06 -11.59
C GLY A 83 -8.94 20.27 -10.65
N LEU A 84 -10.26 20.50 -10.76
CA LEU A 84 -11.32 19.89 -9.94
C LEU A 84 -11.15 18.37 -9.74
N ALA A 85 -10.69 17.65 -10.77
CA ALA A 85 -10.41 16.22 -10.70
C ALA A 85 -9.32 15.87 -9.66
N LYS A 86 -8.27 16.68 -9.54
CA LYS A 86 -7.18 16.51 -8.57
C LYS A 86 -7.65 16.79 -7.15
N VAL A 87 -8.54 17.78 -6.97
CA VAL A 87 -9.19 18.08 -5.67
C VAL A 87 -10.06 16.90 -5.24
N MET A 88 -10.89 16.36 -6.14
CA MET A 88 -11.72 15.19 -5.84
C MET A 88 -10.89 13.93 -5.51
N MET A 89 -9.80 13.70 -6.25
CA MET A 89 -8.87 12.59 -5.95
C MET A 89 -8.21 12.75 -4.57
N ALA A 90 -7.74 13.95 -4.24
CA ALA A 90 -7.13 14.24 -2.94
C ALA A 90 -8.14 14.07 -1.79
N ALA A 91 -9.40 14.47 -1.99
CA ALA A 91 -10.47 14.27 -1.01
C ALA A 91 -10.76 12.78 -0.79
N GLN A 92 -10.82 11.98 -1.85
CA GLN A 92 -11.00 10.52 -1.75
C GLN A 92 -9.83 9.84 -1.04
N GLN A 93 -8.59 10.21 -1.37
CA GLN A 93 -7.40 9.68 -0.71
C GLN A 93 -7.41 10.02 0.79
N SER A 94 -7.79 11.25 1.15
CA SER A 94 -7.91 11.68 2.56
C SER A 94 -8.95 10.88 3.32
N GLN A 95 -10.10 10.59 2.70
CA GLN A 95 -11.16 9.79 3.32
C GLN A 95 -10.70 8.35 3.63
N VAL A 96 -9.90 7.75 2.74
CA VAL A 96 -9.35 6.40 2.94
C VAL A 96 -8.27 6.42 4.03
N ALA A 97 -7.35 7.39 4.00
CA ALA A 97 -6.32 7.54 5.02
C ALA A 97 -6.91 7.79 6.42
N PHE A 98 -7.99 8.57 6.52
CA PHE A 98 -8.68 8.81 7.79
C PHE A 98 -9.29 7.51 8.35
N ARG A 99 -9.96 6.70 7.52
CA ARG A 99 -10.51 5.41 7.95
C ARG A 99 -9.42 4.48 8.45
N ALA A 100 -8.29 4.40 7.75
CA ALA A 100 -7.14 3.63 8.20
C ALA A 100 -6.62 4.11 9.57
N THR A 101 -6.57 5.42 9.79
CA THR A 101 -6.13 6.01 11.07
C THR A 101 -7.07 5.65 12.22
N VAL A 102 -8.38 5.65 11.98
CA VAL A 102 -9.37 5.24 12.98
C VAL A 102 -9.22 3.77 13.35
N GLU A 103 -8.99 2.89 12.36
CA GLU A 103 -8.74 1.46 12.62
C GLU A 103 -7.47 1.24 13.43
N VAL A 104 -6.39 1.95 13.11
CA VAL A 104 -5.15 1.92 13.90
C VAL A 104 -5.45 2.36 15.33
N ARG A 105 -6.10 3.51 15.54
CA ARG A 105 -6.50 4.00 16.87
C ARG A 105 -7.29 2.93 17.65
N ASN A 106 -8.27 2.29 17.02
CA ASN A 106 -9.08 1.26 17.65
C ASN A 106 -8.21 0.05 18.07
N ARG A 107 -7.28 -0.38 17.20
CA ARG A 107 -6.32 -1.45 17.51
C ARG A 107 -5.39 -1.10 18.68
N LEU A 108 -4.92 0.14 18.77
CA LEU A 108 -4.12 0.59 19.91
C LEU A 108 -4.91 0.54 21.23
N VAL A 109 -6.16 1.00 21.20
CA VAL A 109 -7.03 1.00 22.39
C VAL A 109 -7.31 -0.44 22.83
N GLN A 110 -7.57 -1.35 21.89
CA GLN A 110 -7.73 -2.78 22.17
C GLN A 110 -6.46 -3.39 22.77
N ALA A 111 -5.30 -3.16 22.15
CA ALA A 111 -4.03 -3.69 22.66
C ALA A 111 -3.72 -3.20 24.09
N TYR A 112 -4.04 -1.93 24.41
CA TYR A 112 -3.92 -1.42 25.77
C TYR A 112 -4.88 -2.12 26.74
N GLN A 113 -6.15 -2.30 26.35
CA GLN A 113 -7.13 -3.03 27.16
C GLN A 113 -6.72 -4.50 27.36
N ASP A 114 -6.19 -5.16 26.34
CA ASP A 114 -5.76 -6.57 26.41
C ASP A 114 -4.60 -6.74 27.39
N VAL A 115 -3.60 -5.85 27.36
CA VAL A 115 -2.49 -5.85 28.34
C VAL A 115 -3.00 -5.60 29.76
N MET A 116 -3.99 -4.73 29.92
CA MET A 116 -4.54 -4.37 31.23
C MET A 116 -5.46 -5.46 31.80
N ASN A 117 -6.08 -6.26 30.94
CA ASN A 117 -6.94 -7.39 31.29
C ASN A 117 -6.21 -8.74 31.31
N MET A 118 -4.91 -8.79 30.99
CA MET A 118 -4.11 -9.99 31.24
C MET A 118 -4.09 -10.24 32.76
N PRO A 119 -4.60 -11.39 33.24
CA PRO A 119 -4.38 -11.79 34.62
C PRO A 119 -2.88 -12.01 34.82
N LEU A 120 -2.31 -11.42 35.88
CA LEU A 120 -0.97 -11.77 36.38
C LEU A 120 -0.93 -13.22 36.88
#